data_AF-A0A176J4W0-F1
#
_entry.id   AF-A0A176J4W0-F1
#
_cell.length_a   1.000
_cell.length_b   1.000
_cell.length_c   1.000
_cell.angle_alpha   90.00
_cell.angle_beta   90.00
_cell.angle_gamma   90.00
#
_symmetry.space_group_name_H-M   'P 1'
#
loop_
_entity.id
_entity.type
_entity.pdbx_description
1 polymer ?
#
loop_
_entity_poly.entity_id
_entity_poly.type
_entity_poly.pdbx_seq_one_letter_code
_entity_poly.pdbx_strand_id
1 'polypeptide(L)'
;MKYKHVLIILVVILAICTASIYLYTQSKLNFVKEKVVSLHPEITRVNKTAALGSWGEFYSEFVLEVVADGVHYRLWTDGEGNPDPFVEWERIGTSKLKGKK
;
A
#
# COMPACT_ATOMS: atom_id res chain seq x y z
N MET A 1 -28.46 8.30 -33.50
CA MET A 1 -27.21 9.07 -33.28
C MET A 1 -27.05 9.60 -31.85
N LYS A 2 -28.10 10.14 -31.20
CA LYS A 2 -28.02 10.73 -29.84
C LYS A 2 -27.54 9.75 -28.74
N TYR A 3 -27.99 8.50 -28.75
CA TYR A 3 -27.63 7.49 -27.75
C TYR A 3 -26.15 7.08 -27.79
N LYS A 4 -25.50 7.13 -28.96
CA LYS A 4 -24.07 6.81 -29.09
C LYS A 4 -23.19 7.85 -28.37
N HIS A 5 -23.56 9.12 -28.41
CA HIS A 5 -22.83 10.19 -27.71
C HIS A 5 -23.03 10.13 -26.20
N VAL A 6 -24.25 9.83 -25.75
CA VAL A 6 -24.53 9.59 -24.32
C VAL A 6 -23.71 8.41 -23.78
N LEU A 7 -23.61 7.33 -24.55
CA LEU A 7 -22.84 6.14 -24.16
C LEU A 7 -21.32 6.41 -24.09
N ILE A 8 -20.79 7.20 -25.04
CA ILE A 8 -19.38 7.63 -25.00
C ILE A 8 -19.10 8.47 -23.74
N ILE A 9 -19.98 9.42 -23.41
CA ILE A 9 -19.82 10.26 -22.21
C ILE A 9 -19.80 9.41 -20.93
N LEU A 10 -20.69 8.43 -20.81
CA LEU A 10 -20.71 7.52 -19.67
C LEU A 10 -19.43 6.70 -19.52
N VAL A 11 -18.88 6.19 -20.63
CA VAL A 11 -17.61 5.44 -20.61
C VAL A 11 -16.45 6.36 -20.20
N VAL A 12 -16.43 7.61 -20.67
CA VAL A 12 -15.41 8.59 -20.28
C VAL A 12 -15.50 8.93 -18.80
N ILE A 13 -16.70 9.15 -18.26
CA ILE A 13 -16.89 9.38 -16.82
C ILE A 13 -16.40 8.19 -16.02
N LEU A 14 -16.76 6.96 -16.42
CA LEU A 14 -16.30 5.75 -15.75
C LEU A 14 -14.77 5.64 -15.75
N ALA A 15 -14.12 5.93 -16.88
CA ALA A 15 -12.67 5.92 -17.01
C ALA A 15 -11.99 6.99 -16.14
N ILE A 16 -12.58 8.18 -16.01
CA ILE A 16 -12.07 9.24 -15.13
C ILE A 16 -12.21 8.82 -13.67
N CYS A 17 -13.35 8.23 -13.27
CA CYS A 17 -13.55 7.75 -11.91
C CYS A 17 -12.54 6.66 -11.54
N THR A 18 -12.32 5.66 -12.42
CA THR A 18 -11.35 4.59 -12.14
C THR A 18 -9.92 5.12 -12.06
N ALA A 19 -9.53 6.04 -12.96
CA ALA A 19 -8.22 6.69 -12.91
C ALA A 19 -8.04 7.51 -11.63
N SER A 20 -9.06 8.24 -11.19
CA SER A 20 -9.03 9.04 -9.96
C SER A 20 -8.83 8.17 -8.72
N ILE A 21 -9.56 7.06 -8.62
CA ILE A 21 -9.40 6.08 -7.54
C ILE A 21 -7.99 5.50 -7.55
N TYR A 22 -7.48 5.12 -8.72
CA TYR A 22 -6.13 4.58 -8.84
C TYR A 22 -5.05 5.57 -8.38
N LEU A 23 -5.14 6.83 -8.83
CA LEU A 23 -4.20 7.88 -8.43
C LEU A 23 -4.28 8.18 -6.93
N TYR A 24 -5.48 8.24 -6.37
CA TYR A 24 -5.69 8.43 -4.94
C TYR A 24 -5.03 7.32 -4.12
N THR A 25 -5.25 6.06 -4.51
CA THR A 25 -4.65 4.89 -3.83
C THR A 25 -3.12 4.92 -3.90
N GLN A 26 -2.54 5.26 -5.06
CA GLN A 26 -1.08 5.37 -5.20
C GLN A 26 -0.50 6.51 -4.35
N SER A 27 -1.17 7.66 -4.32
CA SER A 27 -0.75 8.80 -3.49
C SER A 27 -0.77 8.45 -2.01
N LYS A 28 -1.85 7.81 -1.52
CA LYS A 28 -1.97 7.38 -0.12
C LYS A 28 -0.91 6.34 0.25
N LEU A 29 -0.66 5.37 -0.64
CA LEU A 29 0.42 4.37 -0.46
C LEU A 29 1.80 5.00 -0.34
N ASN A 30 2.11 6.02 -1.16
CA ASN A 30 3.39 6.70 -1.09
C ASN A 30 3.54 7.49 0.21
N PHE A 31 2.49 8.18 0.64
CA PHE A 31 2.46 8.89 1.92
C PHE A 31 2.74 7.96 3.11
N VAL A 32 2.06 6.80 3.15
CA VAL A 32 2.27 5.78 4.20
C VAL A 32 3.71 5.27 4.19
N LYS A 33 4.26 4.96 3.01
CA LYS A 33 5.66 4.51 2.88
C LYS A 33 6.65 5.55 3.41
N GLU A 34 6.49 6.81 3.01
CA GLU A 34 7.38 7.90 3.44
C GLU A 34 7.34 8.09 4.96
N LYS A 35 6.15 8.02 5.55
CA LYS A 35 5.97 8.14 7.01
C LYS A 35 6.54 6.96 7.78
N VAL A 36 6.35 5.73 7.31
CA VAL A 36 6.93 4.53 7.96
C VAL A 36 8.45 4.56 7.91
N VAL A 37 9.03 4.94 6.77
CA VAL A 37 10.49 5.08 6.63
C VAL A 37 11.03 6.21 7.49
N SER A 38 10.29 7.31 7.67
CA SER A 38 10.74 8.42 8.53
C SER A 38 10.66 8.08 10.02
N LEU A 39 9.71 7.24 10.44
CA LEU A 39 9.60 6.74 11.81
C LEU A 39 10.63 5.65 12.15
N HIS A 40 11.03 4.86 11.16
CA HIS A 40 11.88 3.68 11.32
C HIS A 40 13.09 3.71 10.37
N PRO A 41 14.16 4.47 10.69
CA PRO A 41 15.35 4.57 9.85
C PRO A 41 16.12 3.24 9.69
N GLU A 42 15.85 2.25 10.52
CA GLU A 42 16.34 0.87 10.41
C GLU A 42 15.80 0.12 9.17
N ILE A 43 14.72 0.61 8.56
CA ILE A 43 14.13 0.01 7.37
C ILE A 43 14.99 0.36 6.15
N THR A 44 15.68 -0.64 5.61
CA THR A 44 16.53 -0.50 4.43
C THR A 44 15.74 -0.55 3.12
N ARG A 45 14.60 -1.25 3.10
CA ARG A 45 13.78 -1.43 1.89
C ARG A 45 12.33 -1.75 2.19
N VAL A 46 11.40 -1.11 1.48
CA VAL A 46 9.98 -1.51 1.42
C VAL A 46 9.76 -2.37 0.17
N ASN A 47 9.39 -3.64 0.35
CA ASN A 47 9.28 -4.62 -0.73
C ASN A 47 7.88 -4.71 -1.32
N LYS A 48 6.84 -4.69 -0.48
CA LYS A 48 5.44 -4.77 -0.92
C LYS A 48 4.54 -3.96 0.00
N THR A 49 3.52 -3.37 -0.59
CA THR A 49 2.39 -2.77 0.14
C THR A 49 1.13 -3.45 -0.34
N ALA A 50 0.52 -4.26 0.51
CA ALA A 50 -0.81 -4.79 0.28
C ALA A 50 -1.79 -3.87 1.02
N ALA A 51 -2.71 -3.24 0.30
CA ALA A 51 -3.86 -2.60 0.93
C ALA A 51 -4.83 -3.72 1.32
N LEU A 52 -5.04 -3.93 2.62
CA LEU A 52 -6.15 -4.74 3.11
C LEU A 52 -7.35 -3.80 3.17
N GLY A 53 -8.23 -3.97 2.18
CA GLY A 53 -9.44 -3.17 2.05
C GLY A 53 -10.50 -4.03 1.41
N SER A 54 -10.95 -5.05 2.14
CA SER A 54 -12.21 -5.73 1.81
C SER A 54 -13.37 -4.83 2.25
N TRP A 55 -14.47 -4.87 1.49
CA TRP A 55 -15.67 -4.10 1.82
C TRP A 55 -16.16 -4.45 3.24
N GLY A 56 -16.13 -3.48 4.16
CA GLY A 56 -16.62 -3.63 5.54
C GLY A 56 -15.57 -3.75 6.64
N GLU A 57 -14.26 -3.72 6.31
CA GLU A 57 -13.20 -3.68 7.32
C GLU A 57 -12.87 -2.23 7.69
N PHE A 58 -13.05 -1.88 8.98
CA PHE A 58 -12.87 -0.53 9.51
C PHE A 58 -11.44 -0.26 10.03
N TYR A 59 -10.58 -1.28 10.13
CA TYR A 59 -9.27 -1.17 10.77
C TYR A 59 -8.20 -1.99 10.06
N SER A 60 -6.97 -1.44 10.02
CA SER A 60 -5.76 -1.86 9.30
C SER A 60 -5.83 -1.84 7.76
N GLU A 61 -5.78 -0.63 7.19
CA GLU A 61 -5.87 -0.39 5.73
C GLU A 61 -4.62 -0.83 4.94
N PHE A 62 -3.44 -0.86 5.55
CA PHE A 62 -2.18 -1.10 4.84
C PHE A 62 -1.23 -2.05 5.56
N VAL A 63 -0.74 -3.04 4.81
CA VAL A 63 0.29 -3.98 5.22
C VAL A 63 1.56 -3.73 4.40
N LEU A 64 2.64 -3.36 5.08
CA LEU A 64 3.95 -3.14 4.47
C LEU A 64 4.86 -4.33 4.77
N GLU A 65 5.42 -4.94 3.73
CA GLU A 65 6.55 -5.85 3.87
C GLU A 65 7.85 -5.04 3.76
N VAL A 66 8.58 -4.96 4.85
CA VAL A 66 9.81 -4.16 4.98
C VAL A 66 11.00 -5.05 5.29
N VAL A 67 12.21 -4.57 4.96
CA VAL A 67 13.47 -5.22 5.31
C VAL A 67 14.23 -4.32 6.25
N ALA A 68 14.54 -4.81 7.44
CA ALA A 68 15.43 -4.17 8.41
C ALA A 68 16.51 -5.19 8.79
N ASP A 69 17.78 -4.76 8.77
CA ASP A 69 18.95 -5.61 9.09
C ASP A 69 18.99 -6.97 8.36
N GLY A 70 18.54 -6.99 7.10
CA GLY A 70 18.48 -8.21 6.29
C GLY A 70 17.39 -9.20 6.71
N VAL A 71 16.47 -8.81 7.60
CA VAL A 71 15.30 -9.58 8.02
C VAL A 71 14.03 -8.97 7.41
N HIS A 72 13.12 -9.81 6.92
CA HIS A 72 11.82 -9.36 6.42
C HIS A 72 10.81 -9.29 7.57
N TYR A 73 10.17 -8.14 7.66
CA TYR A 73 9.09 -7.87 8.59
C TYR A 73 7.82 -7.48 7.84
N ARG A 74 6.69 -7.77 8.45
CA ARG A 74 5.39 -7.27 8.07
C ARG A 74 4.94 -6.25 9.11
N LEU A 75 4.54 -5.09 8.62
CA LEU A 75 4.07 -3.96 9.39
C LEU A 75 2.62 -3.68 9.03
N TRP A 76 1.77 -3.49 10.03
CA TRP A 76 0.40 -3.04 9.83
C TRP A 76 0.32 -1.57 10.20
N THR A 77 -0.32 -0.81 9.33
CA THR A 77 -0.49 0.62 9.51
C THR A 77 -1.92 1.03 9.22
N ASP A 78 -2.36 2.10 9.88
CA ASP A 78 -3.61 2.76 9.57
C ASP A 78 -3.53 3.54 8.24
N GLY A 79 -4.65 4.18 7.85
CA GLY A 79 -4.72 5.00 6.64
C GLY A 79 -3.84 6.24 6.66
N GLU A 80 -3.28 6.61 7.81
CA GLU A 80 -2.37 7.73 7.97
C GLU A 80 -0.91 7.30 8.09
N GLY A 81 -0.62 5.99 7.98
CA GLY A 81 0.71 5.44 8.10
C GLY A 81 1.26 5.39 9.53
N ASN A 82 0.39 5.50 10.54
CA ASN A 82 0.78 5.21 11.91
C ASN A 82 0.80 3.68 12.10
N PRO A 83 1.82 3.14 12.79
CA PRO A 83 1.86 1.72 13.14
C PRO A 83 0.67 1.36 14.04
N ASP A 84 0.11 0.17 13.83
CA ASP A 84 -0.96 -0.34 14.67
C ASP A 84 -0.47 -0.49 16.13
N PRO A 85 -1.15 0.10 17.12
CA PRO A 85 -0.70 0.06 18.51
C PRO A 85 -0.83 -1.34 19.14
N PHE A 86 -1.58 -2.25 18.52
CA PHE A 86 -1.84 -3.60 19.02
C PHE A 86 -1.03 -4.67 18.28
N VAL A 87 -0.38 -4.32 17.16
CA VAL A 87 0.36 -5.29 16.34
C VAL A 87 1.82 -4.90 16.21
N GLU A 88 2.67 -5.65 16.92
CA GLU A 88 4.13 -5.55 16.82
C GLU A 88 4.64 -6.10 15.47
N TRP A 89 5.89 -5.79 15.11
CA TRP A 89 6.50 -6.21 13.85
C TRP A 89 6.46 -7.73 13.69
N GLU A 90 5.71 -8.24 12.72
CA GLU A 90 5.68 -9.68 12.46
C GLU A 90 6.87 -10.07 11.60
N ARG A 91 7.76 -10.88 12.15
CA ARG A 91 8.88 -11.44 11.39
C ARG A 91 8.37 -12.49 10.41
N ILE A 92 8.38 -12.18 9.12
CA ILE A 92 7.93 -13.09 8.06
C ILE A 92 9.06 -13.94 7.46
N GLY A 93 10.32 -13.61 7.74
CA GLY A 93 11.46 -14.44 7.36
C GLY A 93 12.79 -13.69 7.34
N THR A 94 13.87 -14.36 6.97
CA THR A 94 15.18 -13.73 6.74
C THR A 94 15.40 -13.50 5.26
N SER A 95 15.97 -12.35 4.86
CA SER A 95 16.45 -12.19 3.50
C SER A 95 17.62 -13.15 3.35
N LYS A 96 17.40 -14.28 2.69
CA LYS A 96 18.53 -15.03 2.14
C LYS A 96 19.08 -14.10 1.07
N LEU A 97 20.11 -13.32 1.42
CA LEU A 97 21.05 -12.78 0.44
C LEU A 97 21.46 -13.97 -0.42
N LYS A 98 20.80 -14.12 -1.57
CA LYS A 98 21.11 -15.12 -2.55
C LYS A 98 22.43 -14.64 -3.13
N GLY A 99 23.52 -15.02 -2.47
CA GLY A 99 24.87 -14.90 -3.00
C GLY A 99 24.86 -15.56 -4.37
N LYS A 100 24.79 -14.74 -5.41
CA LYS A 100 25.24 -15.14 -6.74
C LYS A 100 26.76 -15.26 -6.62
N LYS A 101 27.23 -16.50 -6.41
CA LYS A 101 28.54 -16.92 -6.91
C LYS A 101 28.52 -16.90 -8.43
#